data_AF-A0A445AQK9-F1
#
_entry.id   AF-A0A445AQK9-F1
#
_cell.length_a   1.000
_cell.length_b   1.000
_cell.length_c   1.000
_cell.angle_alpha   90.00
_cell.angle_beta   90.00
_cell.angle_gamma   90.00
#
_symmetry.space_group_name_H-M   'P 1'
#
loop_
_entity.id
_entity.type
_entity.pdbx_description
1 polymer ?
#
loop_
_entity_poly.entity_id
_entity_poly.type
_entity_poly.pdbx_seq_one_letter_code
_entity_poly.pdbx_strand_id
1 'polypeptide(L)'
;MEQIWRVYRARFRPLGNPTTWPAYNGPRFILNPYLRRVTKSRLRMTRFLNEMDTRMLHRPRRCRLCEAEGHSRSKCRQSAGANANKDAQ
;
A
#
# COMPACT_ATOMS: atom_id res chain seq x y z
N MET A 1 -17.27 -30.30 9.90
CA MET A 1 -17.13 -28.83 10.01
C MET A 1 -16.67 -28.38 11.40
N GLU A 2 -17.22 -28.88 12.51
CA GLU A 2 -16.84 -28.47 13.88
C GLU A 2 -15.35 -28.60 14.23
N GLN A 3 -14.66 -29.62 13.71
CA GLN A 3 -13.23 -29.83 14.00
C GLN A 3 -12.34 -28.70 13.47
N ILE A 4 -12.70 -28.09 12.34
CA ILE A 4 -11.94 -26.98 11.73
C ILE A 4 -12.05 -25.73 12.61
N TRP A 5 -13.22 -25.45 13.17
CA TRP A 5 -13.46 -24.31 14.06
C TRP A 5 -12.72 -24.41 15.39
N ARG A 6 -12.42 -25.64 15.87
CA ARG A 6 -11.62 -25.85 17.08
C ARG A 6 -10.20 -25.31 16.95
N VAL A 7 -9.60 -25.36 15.75
CA VAL A 7 -8.25 -24.84 15.49
C VAL A 7 -8.20 -23.31 15.67
N TYR A 8 -9.26 -22.62 15.26
CA TYR A 8 -9.38 -21.17 15.38
C TYR A 8 -9.94 -20.69 16.72
N ARG A 9 -10.22 -21.62 17.66
CA ARG A 9 -10.70 -21.27 19.01
C ARG A 9 -9.63 -20.57 19.85
N ALA A 10 -8.35 -20.84 19.56
CA ALA A 10 -7.24 -20.15 20.20
C ALA A 10 -7.23 -18.68 19.76
N ARG A 11 -7.60 -17.79 20.68
CA ARG A 11 -7.50 -16.35 20.44
C ARG A 11 -6.03 -15.95 20.51
N PHE A 12 -5.54 -15.27 19.48
CA PHE A 12 -4.27 -14.57 19.59
C PHE A 12 -4.36 -13.55 20.72
N ARG A 13 -3.29 -13.42 21.51
CA ARG A 13 -3.22 -12.33 22.47
C ARG A 13 -3.29 -11.01 21.70
N PRO A 14 -4.10 -10.04 22.15
CA PRO A 14 -4.08 -8.71 21.59
C PRO A 14 -2.65 -8.20 21.59
N LEU A 15 -2.25 -7.62 20.46
CA LEU A 15 -0.92 -7.03 20.34
C LEU A 15 -0.82 -5.89 21.36
N GLY A 16 0.22 -5.89 22.18
CA GLY A 16 0.43 -4.85 23.19
C GLY A 16 0.60 -3.47 22.55
N ASN A 17 0.47 -2.41 23.35
CA ASN A 17 0.63 -1.04 22.87
C ASN A 17 1.98 -0.88 22.14
N PRO A 18 2.01 -0.38 20.88
CA PRO A 18 3.25 -0.15 20.14
C PRO A 18 4.28 0.68 20.91
N THR A 19 3.84 1.59 21.79
CA THR A 19 4.74 2.41 22.61
C THR A 19 5.49 1.62 23.68
N THR A 20 5.04 0.42 24.02
CA THR A 20 5.70 -0.46 24.99
C THR A 20 6.56 -1.54 24.34
N TRP A 21 6.71 -1.52 23.01
CA TRP A 21 7.53 -2.52 22.32
C TRP A 21 9.01 -2.21 22.55
N PRO A 22 9.84 -3.23 22.81
CA PRO A 22 11.29 -3.02 22.89
C PRO A 22 11.81 -2.55 21.52
N ALA A 23 12.90 -1.77 21.55
CA ALA A 23 13.59 -1.40 20.33
C ALA A 23 14.01 -2.66 19.55
N TYR A 24 13.76 -2.67 18.24
CA TYR A 24 14.16 -3.77 17.38
C TYR A 24 15.69 -3.80 17.23
N ASN A 25 16.34 -4.76 17.87
CA ASN A 25 17.79 -4.98 17.79
C ASN A 25 18.18 -6.01 16.71
N GLY A 26 17.25 -6.44 15.87
CA GLY A 26 17.51 -7.42 14.81
C GLY A 26 18.21 -6.82 13.59
N PRO A 27 18.71 -7.67 12.67
CA PRO A 27 19.38 -7.20 11.47
C PRO A 27 18.43 -6.34 10.62
N ARG A 28 18.91 -5.17 10.21
CA ARG A 28 18.20 -4.32 9.26
C ARG A 28 18.32 -4.96 7.88
N PHE A 29 17.23 -5.55 7.39
CA PHE A 29 17.16 -6.06 6.02
C PHE A 29 17.12 -4.90 5.03
N ILE A 30 18.29 -4.38 4.68
CA ILE A 30 18.43 -3.44 3.58
C ILE A 30 18.46 -4.26 2.29
N LEU A 31 17.39 -4.16 1.50
CA LEU A 31 17.34 -4.77 0.18
C LEU A 31 18.52 -4.26 -0.65
N ASN A 32 19.32 -5.19 -1.19
CA ASN A 32 20.45 -4.85 -2.05
C ASN A 32 19.94 -3.99 -3.24
N PRO A 33 20.40 -2.73 -3.38
CA PRO A 33 19.97 -1.86 -4.47
C PRO A 33 20.25 -2.43 -5.86
N TYR A 34 21.28 -3.26 -6.01
CA TYR A 34 21.68 -3.88 -7.27
C TYR A 34 20.83 -5.11 -7.64
N LEU A 35 20.19 -5.75 -6.66
CA LEU A 35 19.23 -6.84 -6.89
C LEU A 35 17.79 -6.32 -7.00
N ARG A 36 17.59 -4.99 -6.92
CA ARG A 36 16.28 -4.42 -7.21
C ARG A 36 15.93 -4.76 -8.66
N ARG A 37 14.72 -5.27 -8.88
CA ARG A 37 14.14 -5.35 -10.23
C ARG A 37 14.07 -3.94 -10.80
N VAL A 38 15.09 -3.56 -11.56
CA VAL A 38 15.06 -2.36 -12.39
C VAL A 38 13.97 -2.61 -13.43
N THR A 39 12.94 -1.78 -13.46
CA THR A 39 11.88 -1.85 -14.47
C THR A 39 12.44 -1.42 -15.83
N LYS A 40 13.33 -2.23 -16.41
CA LYS A 40 13.69 -2.14 -17.83
C LYS A 40 12.52 -2.74 -18.59
N SER A 41 11.61 -1.87 -19.04
CA SER A 41 10.44 -2.19 -19.84
C SER A 41 9.60 -3.35 -19.29
N ARG A 42 8.63 -3.03 -18.44
CA ARG A 42 7.48 -3.91 -18.20
C ARG A 42 7.05 -4.50 -19.55
N LEU A 43 7.19 -5.82 -19.71
CA LEU A 43 6.84 -6.49 -20.96
C LEU A 43 5.44 -6.06 -21.37
N ARG A 44 5.26 -5.71 -22.65
CA ARG A 44 3.96 -5.34 -23.21
C ARG A 44 2.99 -6.44 -22.80
N MET A 45 1.91 -6.05 -22.12
CA MET A 45 1.03 -7.03 -21.48
C MET A 45 0.45 -7.96 -22.55
N THR A 46 0.90 -9.21 -22.57
CA THR A 46 0.49 -10.24 -23.54
C THR A 46 -0.71 -11.05 -23.06
N ARG A 47 -1.13 -10.88 -21.81
CA ARG A 47 -2.35 -11.51 -21.30
C ARG A 47 -3.59 -10.83 -21.90
N PHE A 48 -4.59 -11.64 -22.22
CA PHE A 48 -5.91 -11.16 -22.65
C PHE A 48 -6.54 -10.33 -21.52
N LEU A 49 -7.04 -9.14 -21.85
CA LEU A 49 -7.75 -8.29 -20.90
C LEU A 49 -9.08 -8.96 -20.53
N ASN A 50 -9.36 -9.11 -19.24
CA ASN A 50 -10.67 -9.56 -18.77
C ASN A 50 -11.51 -8.37 -18.27
N GLU A 51 -12.77 -8.66 -17.90
CA GLU A 51 -13.71 -7.66 -17.42
C GLU A 51 -13.22 -6.89 -16.17
N MET A 52 -12.45 -7.53 -15.30
CA MET A 52 -11.88 -6.87 -14.12
C MET A 52 -10.78 -5.86 -14.50
N ASP A 53 -10.00 -6.16 -15.54
CA ASP A 53 -8.95 -5.26 -16.05
C ASP A 53 -9.55 -4.05 -16.78
N THR A 54 -10.66 -4.21 -17.52
CA THR A 54 -11.36 -3.07 -18.16
C THR A 54 -11.98 -2.14 -17.13
N ARG A 55 -12.59 -2.67 -16.06
CA ARG A 55 -13.11 -1.86 -14.94
C ARG A 55 -12.03 -0.97 -14.30
N MET A 56 -10.78 -1.43 -14.24
CA MET A 56 -9.66 -0.63 -13.70
C MET A 56 -9.17 0.47 -14.67
N LEU A 57 -9.35 0.28 -15.98
CA LEU A 57 -9.03 1.29 -17.00
C LEU A 57 -10.12 2.36 -17.14
N HIS A 58 -11.40 1.95 -16.98
CA HIS A 58 -12.56 2.84 -17.16
C HIS A 58 -12.95 3.61 -15.91
N ARG A 59 -12.39 3.29 -14.73
CA ARG A 59 -12.66 4.08 -13.53
C ARG A 59 -12.00 5.47 -13.69
N PRO A 60 -12.78 6.57 -13.64
CA PRO A 60 -12.19 7.90 -13.64
C PRO A 60 -11.19 7.99 -12.49
N ARG A 61 -9.94 8.38 -12.81
CA ARG A 61 -8.94 8.56 -11.77
C ARG A 61 -9.34 9.75 -10.90
N ARG A 62 -9.70 9.43 -9.66
CA ARG A 62 -9.96 10.41 -8.60
C ARG A 62 -8.67 10.85 -7.95
N CYS A 63 -8.57 12.13 -7.64
CA CYS A 63 -7.49 12.66 -6.84
C CYS A 63 -7.52 12.02 -5.45
N ARG A 64 -6.40 11.46 -4.99
CA ARG A 64 -6.34 10.80 -3.66
C ARG A 64 -6.42 11.78 -2.48
N LEU A 65 -6.38 13.10 -2.72
CA LEU A 65 -6.47 14.12 -1.68
C LEU A 65 -7.88 14.69 -1.54
N CYS A 66 -8.51 15.06 -2.66
CA CYS A 66 -9.82 15.71 -2.65
C CYS A 66 -10.93 14.87 -3.31
N GLU A 67 -10.62 13.65 -3.73
CA GLU A 67 -11.52 12.70 -4.41
C GLU A 67 -12.15 13.17 -5.72
N ALA A 68 -11.88 14.41 -6.14
CA ALA A 68 -12.35 14.96 -7.40
C ALA A 68 -11.66 14.32 -8.61
N GLU A 69 -12.42 14.17 -9.69
CA GLU A 69 -11.94 13.65 -10.96
C GLU A 69 -11.21 14.75 -11.76
N GLY A 70 -10.44 14.38 -12.79
CA GLY A 70 -9.81 15.34 -13.71
C GLY A 70 -8.40 15.81 -13.33
N HIS A 71 -7.87 15.46 -12.15
CA HIS A 71 -6.48 15.77 -11.81
C HIS A 71 -5.81 14.72 -10.90
N SER A 72 -4.49 14.61 -11.03
CA SER A 72 -3.66 13.79 -10.15
C SER A 72 -3.34 14.51 -8.84
N ARG A 73 -2.95 13.76 -7.80
CA ARG A 73 -2.48 14.30 -6.50
C ARG A 73 -1.48 15.45 -6.65
N SER A 74 -0.54 15.34 -7.59
CA SER A 74 0.51 16.34 -7.84
C SER A 74 -0.02 17.69 -8.35
N LYS A 75 -1.18 17.71 -9.00
CA LYS A 75 -1.83 18.92 -9.53
C LYS A 75 -3.02 19.36 -8.66
N CYS A 76 -3.18 18.74 -7.49
CA CYS A 76 -4.27 19.07 -6.59
C CYS A 76 -4.01 20.42 -5.91
N ARG A 77 -5.01 21.30 -5.88
CA ARG A 77 -4.92 22.58 -5.15
C ARG A 77 -4.66 22.39 -3.65
N GLN A 78 -5.10 21.27 -3.08
CA GLN A 78 -4.85 20.91 -1.67
C GLN A 78 -3.45 20.33 -1.42
N SER A 79 -2.62 20.17 -2.45
CA SER A 79 -1.26 19.61 -2.29
C SER A 79 -0.34 20.50 -1.46
N ALA A 80 -0.54 21.82 -1.46
CA ALA A 80 0.24 22.76 -0.66
C ALA A 80 0.02 22.59 0.86
N GLY A 81 -1.19 22.18 1.29
CA GLY A 81 -1.52 22.02 2.71
C GLY A 81 -1.03 20.71 3.33
N ALA A 82 -0.77 19.68 2.52
CA ALA A 82 -0.34 18.37 3.01
C ALA A 82 1.17 18.30 3.32
N ASN A 83 1.97 19.26 2.82
CA ASN A 83 3.41 19.32 3.07
C ASN A 83 3.73 20.00 4.41
N ALA A 84 2.86 20.85 4.95
CA ALA A 84 3.06 21.52 6.24
C ALA A 84 2.94 20.58 7.46
N ASN A 85 2.41 19.37 7.28
CA ASN A 85 2.16 18.42 8.37
C ASN A 85 3.18 17.27 8.41
N LYS A 86 4.33 17.42 7.74
CA LYS A 86 5.44 16.45 7.76
C LYS A 86 6.73 16.96 8.40
N ASP A 87 6.79 18.26 8.73
CA ASP A 87 7.97 18.90 9.34
C ASP A 87 7.78 19.19 10.84
N ALA A 88 6.88 18.46 11.51
CA ALA A 88 6.71 18.51 12.95
C ALA A 88 6.84 17.11 13.57
N GLN A 89 8.08 16.60 13.64
CA GLN A 89 8.59 15.73 14.71
C GLN A 89 10.11 15.59 14.58
#